data_AF-A0AA38RDI7-F1
#
_entry.id   AF-A0AA38RDI7-F1
#
_cell.length_a   1.000
_cell.length_b   1.000
_cell.length_c   1.000
_cell.angle_alpha   90.00
_cell.angle_beta   90.00
_cell.angle_gamma   90.00
#
_symmetry.space_group_name_H-M   'P 1'
#
loop_
_entity.id
_entity.type
_entity.pdbx_description
1 polymer ?
#
loop_
_entity_poly.entity_id
_entity_poly.type
_entity_poly.pdbx_seq_one_letter_code
_entity_poly.pdbx_strand_id
1 'polypeptide(L)'
;MTMSRLAASLNRGFKAPLPEMSAAALRSSCSAFQTRRGRYGRNFASSARCQAADLSGLKDVLKISDEVADAVATNRPVVALESTIYTHGAFEEDLGLEDIVRDLGAVPAVCGVYNGVATVGLEKHEIQEMVHGNAAKVSRRDLAVVVGDGLRGVKRHGGTTIAGTMILARLAGIRVFGTGGLGGVHRGGETSMDISADLTELGRTRVAVVCSGCKGFLDIPRTLEYLETQGVVVSTFNTNRQPNASVTFPAFWARDSGVESPSHVQGPEDAAYRIYAQEKLGIESGLLLANPIPEEAGIPREVMEEAIDRAVRDAEREGFTGSNNTPFILQRIRKYTDGRSVGANLALVRSNVAMAARVAQCVSDILKEDPSLGSLDEKHM
;
A
#
# COMPACT_ATOMS: atom_id res chain seq x y z
N MET A 1 31.08 -21.51 -46.54
CA MET A 1 32.42 -21.86 -46.02
C MET A 1 32.89 -20.76 -45.10
N THR A 2 33.25 -20.92 -43.83
CA THR A 2 33.08 -21.96 -42.80
C THR A 2 33.74 -21.33 -41.57
N MET A 3 33.21 -21.62 -40.37
CA MET A 3 33.82 -21.33 -39.09
C MET A 3 35.30 -21.75 -39.03
N SER A 4 36.16 -20.90 -38.45
CA SER A 4 37.33 -21.28 -37.64
C SER A 4 38.23 -20.06 -37.46
N ARG A 5 38.75 -19.89 -36.23
CA ARG A 5 39.72 -18.87 -35.75
C ARG A 5 39.10 -17.66 -35.07
N LEU A 6 38.64 -17.85 -33.83
CA LEU A 6 39.03 -16.97 -32.72
C LEU A 6 38.90 -17.71 -31.37
N ALA A 7 39.56 -18.86 -31.25
CA ALA A 7 39.81 -19.54 -29.98
C ALA A 7 41.31 -19.44 -29.68
N ALA A 8 41.74 -18.28 -29.15
CA ALA A 8 43.09 -18.09 -28.58
C ALA A 8 43.23 -16.71 -27.93
N SER A 9 42.53 -16.46 -26.81
CA SER A 9 42.97 -15.49 -25.81
C SER A 9 42.08 -15.63 -24.59
N LEU A 10 42.52 -16.41 -23.61
CA LEU A 10 42.20 -16.33 -22.18
C LEU A 10 42.86 -17.55 -21.50
N ASN A 11 44.20 -17.59 -21.55
CA ASN A 11 44.97 -18.53 -20.73
C ASN A 11 46.31 -17.88 -20.36
N ARG A 12 46.29 -17.03 -19.32
CA ARG A 12 47.47 -16.68 -18.54
C ARG A 12 47.07 -16.67 -17.07
N GLY A 13 47.43 -17.75 -16.40
CA GLY A 13 47.27 -17.90 -14.96
C GLY A 13 48.25 -17.04 -14.19
N PHE A 14 47.79 -16.58 -13.03
CA PHE A 14 48.64 -16.17 -11.92
C PHE A 14 48.37 -17.14 -10.76
N LYS A 15 49.36 -17.99 -10.45
CA LYS A 15 49.42 -18.81 -9.23
C LYS A 15 50.06 -17.97 -8.14
N ALA A 16 49.36 -17.76 -7.02
CA ALA A 16 49.98 -17.34 -5.76
C ALA A 16 50.11 -18.58 -4.84
N PRO A 17 51.20 -18.73 -4.06
CA PRO A 17 51.43 -19.91 -3.24
C PRO A 17 50.60 -19.87 -1.96
N LEU A 18 49.97 -21.01 -1.63
CA LEU A 18 49.35 -21.26 -0.32
C LEU A 18 50.42 -21.80 0.64
N PRO A 19 50.52 -21.30 1.88
CA PRO A 19 51.38 -21.92 2.88
C PRO A 19 50.68 -23.14 3.50
N GLU A 20 51.39 -24.27 3.53
CA GLU A 20 51.00 -25.47 4.26
C GLU A 20 50.97 -25.20 5.77
N MET A 21 49.85 -25.49 6.43
CA MET A 21 49.79 -25.60 7.88
C MET A 21 49.30 -26.98 8.29
N SER A 22 50.18 -27.66 9.04
CA SER A 22 50.02 -28.98 9.64
C SER A 22 48.87 -29.06 10.66
N ALA A 23 48.25 -30.24 10.74
CA ALA A 23 47.07 -30.60 11.52
C ALA A 23 47.24 -30.62 13.06
N ALA A 24 48.09 -29.75 13.62
CA ALA A 24 48.43 -29.71 15.06
C ALA A 24 48.12 -28.37 15.76
N ALA A 25 47.32 -27.48 15.17
CA ALA A 25 46.95 -26.18 15.77
C ALA A 25 45.43 -26.02 16.03
N LEU A 26 44.69 -27.13 16.19
CA LEU A 26 43.31 -27.16 16.67
C LEU A 26 43.29 -27.65 18.11
N ARG A 27 43.71 -26.79 19.05
CA ARG A 27 43.43 -26.83 20.50
C ARG A 27 44.33 -25.81 21.20
N SER A 28 43.80 -24.61 21.46
CA SER A 28 44.14 -23.73 22.60
C SER A 28 43.90 -22.27 22.23
N SER A 29 42.69 -21.77 22.50
CA SER A 29 42.43 -20.37 22.87
C SER A 29 40.97 -20.21 23.30
N CYS A 30 40.49 -21.13 24.14
CA CYS A 30 39.28 -20.93 24.91
C CYS A 30 39.71 -20.29 26.24
N SER A 31 39.70 -18.96 26.31
CA SER A 31 39.54 -18.11 27.52
C SER A 31 40.22 -16.75 27.32
N ALA A 32 39.42 -15.73 27.05
CA ALA A 32 39.71 -14.34 27.42
C ALA A 32 38.51 -13.44 27.09
N PHE A 33 37.37 -13.65 27.75
CA PHE A 33 36.38 -12.60 27.96
C PHE A 33 36.09 -12.51 29.47
N GLN A 34 37.05 -11.95 30.20
CA GLN A 34 36.79 -11.35 31.51
C GLN A 34 36.82 -9.83 31.31
N THR A 35 35.65 -9.26 31.00
CA THR A 35 35.46 -7.81 31.12
C THR A 35 34.98 -7.48 32.52
N ARG A 36 35.75 -6.60 33.16
CA ARG A 36 35.57 -6.01 34.49
C ARG A 36 34.13 -5.58 34.78
N ARG A 37 33.70 -5.83 36.02
CA ARG A 37 32.52 -5.22 36.66
C ARG A 37 32.63 -3.69 36.60
N GLY A 38 31.87 -3.08 35.69
CA GLY A 38 31.53 -1.66 35.70
C GLY A 38 30.01 -1.55 35.74
N ARG A 39 29.48 -0.91 36.79
CA ARG A 39 28.05 -0.61 36.95
C ARG A 39 27.59 0.37 35.88
N TYR A 40 27.14 -0.14 34.74
CA TYR A 40 26.16 0.51 33.86
C TYR A 40 25.46 -0.60 33.06
N GLY A 41 24.37 -1.13 33.63
CA GLY A 41 23.47 -2.02 32.91
C GLY A 41 22.74 -1.24 31.84
N ARG A 42 23.33 -1.12 30.65
CA ARG A 42 22.57 -0.81 29.44
C ARG A 42 21.84 -2.08 29.05
N ASN A 43 20.62 -2.22 29.54
CA ASN A 43 19.67 -3.17 29.01
C ASN A 43 19.47 -2.85 27.53
N PHE A 44 20.03 -3.67 26.64
CA PHE A 44 19.50 -3.81 25.29
C PHE A 44 18.19 -4.58 25.42
N ALA A 45 17.16 -3.91 25.94
CA ALA A 45 15.80 -4.32 25.74
C ALA A 45 15.48 -3.99 24.29
N SER A 46 15.41 -5.01 23.43
CA SER A 46 14.72 -4.88 22.16
C SER A 46 13.32 -4.36 22.48
N SER A 47 13.00 -3.17 22.01
CA SER A 47 11.67 -2.58 22.09
C SER A 47 10.71 -3.24 21.09
N ALA A 48 10.78 -4.57 20.96
CA ALA A 48 9.82 -5.40 20.25
C ALA A 48 8.62 -5.73 21.14
N ARG A 49 8.19 -4.75 21.95
CA ARG A 49 6.81 -4.71 22.40
C ARG A 49 6.08 -3.97 21.30
N CYS A 50 5.28 -4.68 20.51
CA CYS A 50 4.07 -4.09 19.96
C CYS A 50 3.28 -3.56 21.16
N GLN A 51 3.62 -2.34 21.61
CA GLN A 51 2.61 -1.52 22.22
C GLN A 51 1.60 -1.36 21.10
N ALA A 52 0.47 -2.07 21.21
CA ALA A 52 -0.79 -1.42 20.88
C ALA A 52 -0.63 -0.01 21.47
N ALA A 53 -0.41 0.97 20.61
CA ALA A 53 -0.14 2.34 21.04
C ALA A 53 -1.18 2.62 22.13
N ASP A 54 -0.74 3.12 23.29
CA ASP A 54 -1.67 3.42 24.38
C ASP A 54 -2.77 4.33 23.82
N LEU A 55 -3.90 3.72 23.43
CA LEU A 55 -4.96 4.38 22.67
C LEU A 55 -5.66 5.40 23.57
N SER A 56 -5.38 5.39 24.88
CA SER A 56 -5.92 6.36 25.83
C SER A 56 -5.60 7.80 25.41
N GLY A 57 -4.43 8.04 24.82
CA GLY A 57 -4.04 9.36 24.28
C GLY A 57 -4.68 9.73 22.94
N LEU A 58 -5.35 8.78 22.27
CA LEU A 58 -5.99 9.00 20.98
C LEU A 58 -7.52 9.15 21.07
N LYS A 59 -8.13 8.85 22.22
CA LYS A 59 -9.60 8.86 22.39
C LYS A 59 -10.26 10.18 22.00
N ASP A 60 -9.56 11.30 22.19
CA ASP A 60 -10.10 12.64 21.89
C ASP A 60 -9.88 13.06 20.43
N VAL A 61 -9.08 12.31 19.65
CA VAL A 61 -8.69 12.69 18.28
C VAL A 61 -9.06 11.65 17.22
N LEU A 62 -9.31 10.40 17.62
CA LEU A 62 -9.65 9.29 16.74
C LEU A 62 -10.89 8.54 17.26
N LYS A 63 -11.97 8.59 16.48
CA LYS A 63 -13.16 7.74 16.65
C LYS A 63 -12.96 6.45 15.85
N ILE A 64 -13.03 5.30 16.51
CA ILE A 64 -13.13 4.00 15.85
C ILE A 64 -14.53 3.47 16.15
N SER A 65 -15.26 3.04 15.11
CA SER A 65 -16.58 2.42 15.32
C SER A 65 -16.48 1.14 16.15
N ASP A 66 -17.53 0.82 16.91
CA ASP A 66 -17.56 -0.35 17.77
C ASP A 66 -17.34 -1.65 16.98
N GLU A 67 -17.92 -1.75 15.77
CA GLU A 67 -17.76 -2.92 14.89
C GLU A 67 -16.29 -3.12 14.48
N VAL A 68 -15.59 -2.05 14.10
CA VAL A 68 -14.17 -2.12 13.72
C VAL A 68 -13.29 -2.41 14.92
N ALA A 69 -13.56 -1.77 16.07
CA ALA A 69 -12.81 -1.99 17.29
C ALA A 69 -12.93 -3.45 17.78
N ASP A 70 -14.14 -4.01 17.80
CA ASP A 70 -14.40 -5.42 18.12
C ASP A 70 -13.69 -6.34 17.14
N ALA A 71 -13.81 -6.08 15.83
CA ALA A 71 -13.21 -6.94 14.81
C ALA A 71 -11.68 -6.99 14.90
N VAL A 72 -11.03 -5.84 15.16
CA VAL A 72 -9.57 -5.81 15.38
C VAL A 72 -9.19 -6.53 16.67
N ALA A 73 -9.93 -6.31 17.77
CA ALA A 73 -9.65 -6.93 19.06
C ALA A 73 -9.82 -8.46 19.03
N THR A 74 -10.78 -8.96 18.26
CA THR A 74 -11.11 -10.39 18.15
C THR A 74 -10.47 -11.08 16.93
N ASN A 75 -9.53 -10.41 16.26
CA ASN A 75 -8.84 -10.92 15.07
C ASN A 75 -9.80 -11.35 13.93
N ARG A 76 -10.91 -10.64 13.76
CA ARG A 76 -11.75 -10.75 12.56
C ARG A 76 -11.11 -9.98 11.40
N PRO A 77 -11.34 -10.40 10.14
CA PRO A 77 -10.81 -9.69 8.99
C PRO A 77 -11.45 -8.30 8.84
N VAL A 78 -10.62 -7.27 8.69
CA VAL A 78 -11.02 -5.88 8.49
C VAL A 78 -10.35 -5.32 7.24
N VAL A 79 -11.11 -4.59 6.42
CA VAL A 79 -10.60 -3.90 5.23
C VAL A 79 -10.86 -2.40 5.37
N ALA A 80 -9.79 -1.62 5.43
CA ALA A 80 -9.89 -0.17 5.33
C ALA A 80 -10.33 0.23 3.92
N LEU A 81 -11.06 1.35 3.82
CA LEU A 81 -11.50 1.98 2.57
C LEU A 81 -11.28 3.50 2.68
N GLU A 82 -10.87 4.16 1.60
CA GLU A 82 -10.70 5.63 1.62
C GLU A 82 -12.01 6.38 1.40
N SER A 83 -12.13 7.59 1.93
CA SER A 83 -13.30 8.45 1.70
C SER A 83 -13.14 9.41 0.50
N THR A 84 -11.92 9.65 0.00
CA THR A 84 -11.70 10.49 -1.21
C THR A 84 -12.38 9.90 -2.44
N ILE A 85 -12.49 8.57 -2.53
CA ILE A 85 -13.15 7.92 -3.67
C ILE A 85 -14.65 8.25 -3.76
N TYR A 86 -15.30 8.53 -2.63
CA TYR A 86 -16.70 8.96 -2.59
C TYR A 86 -16.82 10.48 -2.77
N THR A 87 -15.99 11.25 -2.06
CA THR A 87 -16.13 12.72 -1.98
C THR A 87 -15.55 13.48 -3.17
N HIS A 88 -14.50 12.94 -3.80
CA HIS A 88 -13.77 13.59 -4.91
C HIS A 88 -13.54 12.63 -6.09
N GLY A 89 -14.16 11.46 -6.06
CA GLY A 89 -14.09 10.48 -7.13
C GLY A 89 -14.92 10.90 -8.34
N ALA A 90 -14.81 10.12 -9.42
CA ALA A 90 -15.55 10.36 -10.66
C ALA A 90 -16.94 9.70 -10.67
N PHE A 91 -17.45 9.31 -9.51
CA PHE A 91 -18.66 8.49 -9.37
C PHE A 91 -19.82 9.33 -8.85
N GLU A 92 -21.00 9.12 -9.44
CA GLU A 92 -22.23 9.85 -9.09
C GLU A 92 -23.15 9.02 -8.15
N GLU A 93 -22.75 7.81 -7.77
CA GLU A 93 -23.58 6.82 -7.07
C GLU A 93 -22.85 6.09 -5.92
N ASP A 94 -23.62 5.36 -5.12
CA ASP A 94 -23.12 4.40 -4.13
C ASP A 94 -22.29 3.30 -4.81
N LEU A 95 -21.04 3.16 -4.39
CA LEU A 95 -20.09 2.23 -4.99
C LEU A 95 -20.35 0.78 -4.58
N GLY A 96 -21.08 0.55 -3.47
CA GLY A 96 -21.32 -0.78 -2.89
C GLY A 96 -20.06 -1.46 -2.38
N LEU A 97 -19.00 -0.71 -2.03
CA LEU A 97 -17.72 -1.30 -1.61
C LEU A 97 -17.83 -1.96 -0.23
N GLU A 98 -18.60 -1.36 0.67
CA GLU A 98 -18.85 -1.88 2.01
C GLU A 98 -19.54 -3.24 1.94
N ASP A 99 -20.57 -3.36 1.09
CA ASP A 99 -21.31 -4.60 0.86
C ASP A 99 -20.40 -5.70 0.31
N ILE A 100 -19.52 -5.39 -0.65
CA ILE A 100 -18.53 -6.36 -1.16
C ILE A 100 -17.65 -6.93 -0.05
N VAL A 101 -17.20 -6.07 0.88
CA VAL A 101 -16.37 -6.51 2.02
C VAL A 101 -17.18 -7.42 2.94
N ARG A 102 -18.44 -7.05 3.24
CA ARG A 102 -19.35 -7.83 4.10
C ARG A 102 -19.72 -9.18 3.50
N ASP A 103 -20.03 -9.23 2.21
CA ASP A 103 -20.37 -10.44 1.47
C ASP A 103 -19.22 -11.47 1.46
N LEU A 104 -17.98 -10.99 1.62
CA LEU A 104 -16.78 -11.82 1.73
C LEU A 104 -16.38 -12.12 3.18
N GLY A 105 -17.24 -11.82 4.15
CA GLY A 105 -17.05 -12.15 5.57
C GLY A 105 -16.14 -11.19 6.34
N ALA A 106 -15.74 -10.06 5.74
CA ALA A 106 -14.90 -9.06 6.37
C ALA A 106 -15.68 -7.83 6.85
N VAL A 107 -15.06 -7.03 7.72
CA VAL A 107 -15.62 -5.78 8.23
C VAL A 107 -15.07 -4.60 7.41
N PRO A 108 -15.91 -3.80 6.73
CA PRO A 108 -15.46 -2.59 6.07
C PRO A 108 -15.19 -1.47 7.08
N ALA A 109 -14.11 -0.73 6.86
CA ALA A 109 -13.75 0.43 7.67
C ALA A 109 -13.46 1.63 6.77
N VAL A 110 -14.50 2.39 6.41
CA VAL A 110 -14.30 3.65 5.67
C VAL A 110 -13.64 4.68 6.59
N CYS A 111 -12.48 5.18 6.19
CA CYS A 111 -11.70 6.15 6.93
C CYS A 111 -11.97 7.57 6.42
N GLY A 112 -12.03 8.55 7.31
CA GLY A 112 -12.18 9.96 6.96
C GLY A 112 -12.06 10.89 8.16
N VAL A 113 -12.36 12.17 7.96
CA VAL A 113 -12.53 13.14 9.05
C VAL A 113 -13.97 13.64 9.01
N TYR A 114 -14.75 13.32 10.03
CA TYR A 114 -16.16 13.70 10.12
C TYR A 114 -16.35 14.73 11.23
N ASN A 115 -16.90 15.90 10.89
CA ASN A 115 -17.09 17.02 11.83
C ASN A 115 -15.82 17.39 12.63
N GLY A 116 -14.64 17.30 12.01
CA GLY A 116 -13.35 17.60 12.63
C GLY A 116 -12.73 16.44 13.41
N VAL A 117 -13.36 15.25 13.46
CA VAL A 117 -12.85 14.08 14.18
C VAL A 117 -12.37 13.03 13.18
N ALA A 118 -11.11 12.60 13.30
CA ALA A 118 -10.63 11.47 12.50
C ALA A 118 -11.43 10.22 12.87
N THR A 119 -11.97 9.53 11.87
CA THR A 119 -12.93 8.44 12.07
C THR A 119 -12.56 7.23 11.23
N VAL A 120 -12.63 6.04 11.83
CA VAL A 120 -12.44 4.74 11.17
C VAL A 120 -13.71 3.91 11.34
N GLY A 121 -14.33 3.57 10.22
CA GLY A 121 -15.67 2.99 10.19
C GLY A 121 -16.73 4.09 10.23
N LEU A 122 -16.69 4.98 9.23
CA LEU A 122 -17.77 5.94 9.00
C LEU A 122 -19.08 5.21 8.69
N GLU A 123 -20.19 5.71 9.21
CA GLU A 123 -21.51 5.21 8.87
C GLU A 123 -21.97 5.72 7.51
N LYS A 124 -22.90 4.98 6.88
CA LYS A 124 -23.45 5.34 5.56
C LYS A 124 -23.97 6.78 5.49
N HIS A 125 -24.64 7.24 6.55
CA HIS A 125 -25.16 8.61 6.61
C HIS A 125 -24.02 9.65 6.73
N GLU A 126 -22.97 9.36 7.51
CA GLU A 126 -21.80 10.23 7.64
C GLU A 126 -21.07 10.36 6.29
N ILE A 127 -20.94 9.26 5.53
CA ILE A 127 -20.37 9.27 4.18
C ILE A 127 -21.22 10.12 3.23
N GLN A 128 -22.55 9.94 3.24
CA GLN A 128 -23.46 10.72 2.41
C GLN A 128 -23.37 12.21 2.73
N GLU A 129 -23.30 12.60 4.00
CA GLU A 129 -23.11 14.00 4.39
C GLU A 129 -21.77 14.55 3.90
N MET A 130 -20.69 13.76 3.97
CA MET A 130 -19.39 14.16 3.43
C MET A 130 -19.40 14.34 1.91
N VAL A 131 -20.13 13.51 1.17
CA VAL A 131 -20.25 13.58 -0.30
C VAL A 131 -21.04 14.80 -0.75
N HIS A 132 -22.16 15.09 -0.10
CA HIS A 132 -23.00 16.25 -0.44
C HIS A 132 -22.47 17.57 0.17
N GLY A 133 -21.62 17.46 1.19
CA GLY A 133 -20.93 18.58 1.81
C GLY A 133 -19.67 18.99 1.06
N ASN A 134 -19.06 20.10 1.48
CA ASN A 134 -17.78 20.55 0.97
C ASN A 134 -16.61 19.90 1.75
N ALA A 135 -16.49 18.58 1.66
CA ALA A 135 -15.40 17.86 2.31
C ALA A 135 -14.05 18.26 1.69
N ALA A 136 -13.07 18.61 2.54
CA ALA A 136 -11.71 18.85 2.07
C ALA A 136 -11.07 17.53 1.61
N LYS A 137 -10.19 17.59 0.61
CA LYS A 137 -9.30 16.46 0.29
C LYS A 137 -8.16 16.43 1.29
N VAL A 138 -8.02 15.34 2.05
CA VAL A 138 -7.12 15.22 3.20
C VAL A 138 -6.06 14.16 2.96
N SER A 139 -4.82 14.59 2.73
CA SER A 139 -3.64 13.73 2.73
C SER A 139 -2.95 13.73 4.10
N ARG A 140 -1.77 13.10 4.22
CA ARG A 140 -0.97 13.05 5.45
C ARG A 140 -0.81 14.41 6.12
N ARG A 141 -0.42 15.43 5.33
CA ARG A 141 -0.13 16.77 5.85
C ARG A 141 -1.38 17.51 6.34
N ASP A 142 -2.53 17.18 5.78
CA ASP A 142 -3.77 17.90 6.02
C ASP A 142 -4.50 17.35 7.26
N LEU A 143 -4.25 16.08 7.64
CA LEU A 143 -4.86 15.45 8.82
C LEU A 143 -4.70 16.29 10.10
N ALA A 144 -3.47 16.72 10.40
CA ALA A 144 -3.20 17.51 11.60
C ALA A 144 -3.94 18.86 11.60
N VAL A 145 -4.11 19.46 10.42
CA VAL A 145 -4.84 20.72 10.28
C VAL A 145 -6.33 20.51 10.54
N VAL A 146 -6.97 19.56 9.83
CA VAL A 146 -8.42 19.35 9.93
C VAL A 146 -8.83 18.83 11.31
N VAL A 147 -8.04 17.90 11.89
CA VAL A 147 -8.30 17.37 13.24
C VAL A 147 -7.99 18.42 14.31
N GLY A 148 -6.90 19.19 14.16
CA GLY A 148 -6.55 20.27 15.08
C GLY A 148 -7.59 21.39 15.12
N ASP A 149 -8.14 21.75 13.96
CA ASP A 149 -9.28 22.66 13.85
C ASP A 149 -10.53 22.07 14.55
N GLY A 150 -10.77 20.77 14.38
CA GLY A 150 -11.82 20.02 15.08
C GLY A 150 -11.71 20.10 16.60
N LEU A 151 -10.51 19.91 17.15
CA LEU A 151 -10.24 20.05 18.59
C LEU A 151 -10.52 21.46 19.13
N ARG A 152 -10.45 22.48 18.27
CA ARG A 152 -10.83 23.87 18.59
C ARG A 152 -12.33 24.14 18.41
N GLY A 153 -13.11 23.13 18.04
CA GLY A 153 -14.55 23.23 17.80
C GLY A 153 -14.95 23.61 16.38
N VAL A 154 -14.01 23.67 15.43
CA VAL A 154 -14.33 23.95 14.01
C VAL A 154 -14.75 22.65 13.33
N LYS A 155 -16.04 22.53 13.01
CA LYS A 155 -16.57 21.38 12.29
C LYS A 155 -16.24 21.46 10.81
N ARG A 156 -15.51 20.47 10.30
CA ARG A 156 -15.23 20.31 8.87
C ARG A 156 -15.13 18.83 8.51
N HIS A 157 -15.63 18.49 7.33
CA HIS A 157 -15.45 17.17 6.73
C HIS A 157 -14.15 17.08 5.94
N GLY A 158 -13.54 15.90 5.93
CA GLY A 158 -12.32 15.61 5.20
C GLY A 158 -12.34 14.21 4.60
N GLY A 159 -12.37 14.12 3.27
CA GLY A 159 -12.17 12.88 2.55
C GLY A 159 -10.69 12.51 2.55
N THR A 160 -10.30 11.39 3.14
CA THR A 160 -8.89 10.98 3.23
C THR A 160 -8.43 10.34 1.94
N THR A 161 -7.23 10.71 1.46
CA THR A 161 -6.56 10.01 0.34
C THR A 161 -6.01 8.67 0.80
N ILE A 162 -5.33 7.93 -0.07
CA ILE A 162 -4.57 6.74 0.31
C ILE A 162 -3.63 7.02 1.49
N ALA A 163 -2.78 8.05 1.40
CA ALA A 163 -1.89 8.40 2.50
C ALA A 163 -2.61 8.67 3.84
N GLY A 164 -3.69 9.47 3.82
CA GLY A 164 -4.46 9.75 5.04
C GLY A 164 -5.14 8.50 5.61
N THR A 165 -5.69 7.67 4.72
CA THR A 165 -6.38 6.42 5.06
C THR A 165 -5.43 5.41 5.69
N MET A 166 -4.21 5.27 5.17
CA MET A 166 -3.19 4.39 5.74
C MET A 166 -2.84 4.75 7.18
N ILE A 167 -2.72 6.04 7.49
CA ILE A 167 -2.44 6.51 8.86
C ILE A 167 -3.57 6.10 9.80
N LEU A 168 -4.82 6.39 9.43
CA LEU A 168 -5.98 6.07 10.26
C LEU A 168 -6.17 4.55 10.42
N ALA A 169 -6.00 3.79 9.34
CA ALA A 169 -6.05 2.34 9.36
C ALA A 169 -4.98 1.74 10.30
N ARG A 170 -3.73 2.23 10.22
CA ARG A 170 -2.64 1.76 11.09
C ARG A 170 -2.91 2.07 12.56
N LEU A 171 -3.42 3.27 12.86
CA LEU A 171 -3.80 3.67 14.23
C LEU A 171 -4.93 2.80 14.78
N ALA A 172 -5.86 2.36 13.91
CA ALA A 172 -6.94 1.45 14.28
C ALA A 172 -6.53 -0.03 14.29
N GLY A 173 -5.27 -0.38 13.98
CA GLY A 173 -4.79 -1.77 13.95
C GLY A 173 -5.21 -2.57 12.71
N ILE A 174 -5.68 -1.90 11.65
CA ILE A 174 -6.09 -2.54 10.40
C ILE A 174 -4.87 -2.80 9.51
N ARG A 175 -4.76 -4.02 8.99
CA ARG A 175 -3.61 -4.48 8.18
C ARG A 175 -3.78 -4.30 6.68
N VAL A 176 -5.02 -4.31 6.18
CA VAL A 176 -5.33 -4.37 4.74
C VAL A 176 -6.23 -3.20 4.33
N PHE A 177 -5.92 -2.58 3.20
CA PHE A 177 -6.64 -1.46 2.62
C PHE A 177 -6.91 -1.73 1.13
N GLY A 178 -8.18 -1.70 0.71
CA GLY A 178 -8.58 -1.76 -0.70
C GLY A 178 -8.88 -0.38 -1.29
N THR A 179 -8.32 -0.07 -2.46
CA THR A 179 -8.58 1.18 -3.21
C THR A 179 -8.53 0.93 -4.73
N GLY A 180 -8.86 1.96 -5.52
CA GLY A 180 -8.74 1.92 -6.98
C GLY A 180 -7.29 1.88 -7.44
N GLY A 181 -6.55 2.97 -7.24
CA GLY A 181 -5.21 3.12 -7.82
C GLY A 181 -4.36 4.14 -7.10
N LEU A 182 -3.11 3.77 -6.85
CA LEU A 182 -2.13 4.58 -6.13
C LEU A 182 -1.88 5.91 -6.84
N GLY A 183 -1.59 6.97 -6.08
CA GLY A 183 -0.81 8.08 -6.62
C GLY A 183 0.60 7.63 -7.02
N GLY A 184 1.43 8.53 -7.51
CA GLY A 184 2.78 8.15 -7.92
C GLY A 184 3.62 9.33 -8.31
N VAL A 185 4.71 9.05 -9.01
CA VAL A 185 5.53 10.09 -9.62
C VAL A 185 4.84 10.54 -10.90
N HIS A 186 4.58 11.84 -11.03
CA HIS A 186 4.03 12.37 -12.27
C HIS A 186 5.06 12.33 -13.40
N ARG A 187 4.60 12.31 -14.66
CA ARG A 187 5.48 12.45 -15.83
C ARG A 187 6.22 13.80 -15.74
N GLY A 188 7.54 13.80 -15.92
CA GLY A 188 8.40 14.97 -15.65
C GLY A 188 8.66 15.23 -14.17
N GLY A 189 8.35 14.26 -13.30
CA GLY A 189 8.52 14.33 -11.84
C GLY A 189 9.98 14.49 -11.40
N GLU A 190 10.94 14.08 -12.22
CA GLU A 190 12.38 14.28 -11.99
C GLU A 190 12.79 15.76 -11.99
N THR A 191 11.98 16.64 -12.60
CA THR A 191 12.22 18.09 -12.61
C THR A 191 11.21 18.83 -11.74
N SER A 192 9.92 18.51 -11.90
CA SER A 192 8.84 19.19 -11.19
C SER A 192 8.75 18.82 -9.71
N MET A 193 9.26 17.65 -9.33
CA MET A 193 9.08 17.04 -8.01
C MET A 193 7.61 16.84 -7.62
N ASP A 194 6.70 16.76 -8.61
CA ASP A 194 5.29 16.42 -8.40
C ASP A 194 5.16 14.91 -8.15
N ILE A 195 5.29 14.55 -6.87
CA ILE A 195 5.30 13.17 -6.38
C ILE A 195 4.21 13.02 -5.32
N SER A 196 3.33 12.03 -5.49
CA SER A 196 2.28 11.78 -4.51
C SER A 196 2.85 11.41 -3.13
N ALA A 197 2.27 12.01 -2.09
CA ALA A 197 2.55 11.65 -0.70
C ALA A 197 2.22 10.19 -0.37
N ASP A 198 1.40 9.52 -1.20
CA ASP A 198 1.08 8.09 -1.03
C ASP A 198 2.35 7.21 -1.06
N LEU A 199 3.35 7.56 -1.87
CA LEU A 199 4.58 6.76 -1.98
C LEU A 199 5.43 6.86 -0.70
N THR A 200 5.58 8.06 -0.16
CA THR A 200 6.27 8.27 1.11
C THR A 200 5.47 7.68 2.28
N GLU A 201 4.15 7.69 2.22
CA GLU A 201 3.32 7.04 3.25
C GLU A 201 3.51 5.53 3.26
N LEU A 202 3.55 4.89 2.08
CA LEU A 202 3.93 3.48 1.96
C LEU A 202 5.30 3.21 2.58
N GLY A 203 6.28 4.12 2.48
CA GLY A 203 7.56 3.97 3.17
C GLY A 203 7.50 4.04 4.70
N ARG A 204 6.40 4.58 5.28
CA ARG A 204 6.29 4.92 6.71
C ARG A 204 5.29 4.07 7.48
N THR A 205 4.34 3.47 6.80
CA THR A 205 3.14 2.93 7.44
C THR A 205 2.86 1.50 6.99
N ARG A 206 2.98 0.56 7.93
CA ARG A 206 2.68 -0.87 7.72
C ARG A 206 1.18 -1.10 7.53
N VAL A 207 0.74 -0.93 6.28
CA VAL A 207 -0.57 -1.34 5.77
C VAL A 207 -0.34 -1.92 4.38
N ALA A 208 -0.97 -3.06 4.09
CA ALA A 208 -0.99 -3.63 2.75
C ALA A 208 -2.09 -2.96 1.91
N VAL A 209 -1.68 -2.29 0.85
CA VAL A 209 -2.57 -1.58 -0.08
C VAL A 209 -2.82 -2.45 -1.31
N VAL A 210 -4.08 -2.85 -1.50
CA VAL A 210 -4.53 -3.59 -2.69
C VAL A 210 -5.17 -2.61 -3.66
N CYS A 211 -4.57 -2.45 -4.84
CA CYS A 211 -5.06 -1.54 -5.87
C CYS A 211 -4.59 -1.98 -7.27
N SER A 212 -5.08 -1.36 -8.34
CA SER A 212 -4.70 -1.72 -9.72
C SER A 212 -3.42 -1.01 -10.20
N GLY A 213 -2.39 -1.06 -9.36
CA GLY A 213 -1.15 -0.31 -9.56
C GLY A 213 -1.31 1.17 -9.26
N CYS A 214 -0.46 2.02 -9.84
CA CYS A 214 -0.64 3.47 -9.83
C CYS A 214 -1.48 3.92 -11.04
N LYS A 215 -2.12 5.09 -10.94
CA LYS A 215 -2.95 5.63 -12.03
C LYS A 215 -2.15 5.68 -13.34
N GLY A 216 -2.70 5.13 -14.42
CA GLY A 216 -1.93 4.84 -15.65
C GLY A 216 -1.33 6.05 -16.39
N PHE A 217 -1.76 7.28 -16.07
CA PHE A 217 -1.17 8.50 -16.63
C PHE A 217 0.10 8.96 -15.90
N LEU A 218 0.46 8.33 -14.79
CA LEU A 218 1.68 8.60 -14.02
C LEU A 218 2.90 7.95 -14.68
N ASP A 219 4.09 8.26 -14.17
CA ASP A 219 5.33 7.60 -14.57
C ASP A 219 5.51 6.30 -13.78
N ILE A 220 5.10 5.19 -14.37
CA ILE A 220 5.12 3.87 -13.71
C ILE A 220 6.54 3.43 -13.36
N PRO A 221 7.53 3.44 -14.29
CA PRO A 221 8.91 3.07 -13.95
C PRO A 221 9.46 3.88 -12.79
N ARG A 222 9.35 5.22 -12.82
CA ARG A 222 9.87 6.06 -11.74
C ARG A 222 9.10 5.90 -10.43
N THR A 223 7.81 5.57 -10.50
CA THR A 223 7.03 5.22 -9.30
C THR A 223 7.56 3.96 -8.63
N LEU A 224 7.92 2.93 -9.40
CA LEU A 224 8.50 1.69 -8.86
C LEU A 224 9.89 1.94 -8.25
N GLU A 225 10.75 2.70 -8.91
CA GLU A 225 12.07 3.10 -8.38
C GLU A 225 11.96 3.91 -7.07
N TYR A 226 10.96 4.80 -6.99
CA TYR A 226 10.71 5.54 -5.75
C TYR A 226 10.25 4.60 -4.63
N LEU A 227 9.36 3.66 -4.92
CA LEU A 227 8.88 2.67 -3.94
C LEU A 227 10.01 1.74 -3.46
N GLU A 228 10.91 1.33 -4.36
CA GLU A 228 12.14 0.61 -3.99
C GLU A 228 12.96 1.44 -2.99
N THR A 229 13.20 2.72 -3.31
CA THR A 229 13.94 3.64 -2.42
C THR A 229 13.27 3.79 -1.05
N GLN A 230 11.94 3.73 -0.99
CA GLN A 230 11.18 3.78 0.26
C GLN A 230 11.11 2.44 1.02
N GLY A 231 11.72 1.37 0.50
CA GLY A 231 11.67 0.03 1.11
C GLY A 231 10.28 -0.60 1.06
N VAL A 232 9.47 -0.23 0.07
CA VAL A 232 8.11 -0.76 -0.13
C VAL A 232 8.18 -1.98 -1.02
N VAL A 233 7.66 -3.10 -0.55
CA VAL A 233 7.53 -4.30 -1.38
C VAL A 233 6.37 -4.10 -2.35
N VAL A 234 6.64 -4.31 -3.63
CA VAL A 234 5.63 -4.28 -4.69
C VAL A 234 5.45 -5.68 -5.27
N SER A 235 4.22 -6.17 -5.27
CA SER A 235 3.86 -7.50 -5.77
C SER A 235 2.60 -7.45 -6.61
N THR A 236 2.62 -8.02 -7.82
CA THR A 236 1.42 -8.12 -8.66
C THR A 236 0.74 -9.49 -8.50
N PHE A 237 -0.59 -9.50 -8.37
CA PHE A 237 -1.38 -10.73 -8.37
C PHE A 237 -1.32 -11.43 -9.73
N ASN A 238 -0.96 -12.70 -9.69
CA ASN A 238 -0.80 -13.56 -10.85
C ASN A 238 -1.73 -14.78 -10.81
N THR A 239 -2.99 -14.56 -10.44
CA THR A 239 -3.93 -15.62 -10.03
C THR A 239 -4.29 -16.66 -11.10
N ASN A 240 -3.79 -16.54 -12.33
CA ASN A 240 -4.13 -17.43 -13.45
C ASN A 240 -2.99 -17.65 -14.47
N ARG A 241 -1.74 -17.22 -14.19
CA ARG A 241 -0.61 -17.51 -15.09
C ARG A 241 0.31 -18.55 -14.47
N GLN A 242 1.11 -19.18 -15.32
CA GLN A 242 2.09 -20.15 -14.83
C GLN A 242 3.06 -19.51 -13.82
N PRO A 243 3.56 -20.27 -12.83
CA PRO A 243 4.42 -19.74 -11.76
C PRO A 243 5.68 -18.99 -12.22
N ASN A 244 6.10 -19.19 -13.47
CA ASN A 244 7.31 -18.59 -14.05
C ASN A 244 7.03 -17.63 -15.23
N ALA A 245 5.77 -17.24 -15.46
CA ALA A 245 5.46 -16.23 -16.47
C ALA A 245 5.91 -14.86 -15.99
N SER A 246 6.52 -14.06 -16.87
CA SER A 246 6.77 -12.64 -16.58
C SER A 246 5.43 -11.97 -16.25
N VAL A 247 5.39 -11.27 -15.12
CA VAL A 247 4.21 -10.55 -14.62
C VAL A 247 4.53 -9.08 -14.75
N THR A 248 3.73 -8.38 -15.55
CA THR A 248 3.83 -6.94 -15.68
C THR A 248 3.01 -6.25 -14.61
N PHE A 249 3.49 -5.10 -14.18
CA PHE A 249 2.76 -4.23 -13.26
C PHE A 249 1.51 -3.66 -13.98
N PRO A 250 0.32 -3.63 -13.36
CA PRO A 250 -0.87 -3.09 -14.00
C PRO A 250 -0.82 -1.55 -14.10
N ALA A 251 -1.36 -1.01 -15.20
CA ALA A 251 -1.46 0.42 -15.47
C ALA A 251 -2.90 0.92 -15.26
N PHE A 252 -3.49 0.60 -14.10
CA PHE A 252 -4.84 1.02 -13.70
C PHE A 252 -5.94 0.50 -14.63
N TRP A 253 -6.29 1.23 -15.69
CA TRP A 253 -7.28 0.81 -16.70
C TRP A 253 -6.77 -0.28 -17.64
N ALA A 254 -5.46 -0.33 -17.86
CA ALA A 254 -4.83 -1.38 -18.65
C ALA A 254 -4.26 -2.45 -17.71
N ARG A 255 -4.55 -3.72 -18.03
CA ARG A 255 -4.02 -4.87 -17.27
C ARG A 255 -2.51 -4.99 -17.32
N ASP A 256 -1.91 -4.46 -18.38
CA ASP A 256 -0.49 -4.53 -18.65
C ASP A 256 0.05 -3.11 -18.90
N SER A 257 1.11 -2.73 -18.18
CA SER A 257 1.83 -1.48 -18.39
C SER A 257 3.01 -1.59 -19.36
N GLY A 258 3.43 -2.81 -19.71
CA GLY A 258 4.71 -3.09 -20.35
C GLY A 258 5.92 -2.99 -19.40
N VAL A 259 5.71 -2.69 -18.12
CA VAL A 259 6.75 -2.62 -17.09
C VAL A 259 6.71 -3.89 -16.25
N GLU A 260 7.86 -4.53 -16.05
CA GLU A 260 7.97 -5.74 -15.22
C GLU A 260 7.65 -5.43 -13.75
N SER A 261 6.86 -6.28 -13.11
CA SER A 261 6.55 -6.15 -11.69
C SER A 261 7.75 -6.61 -10.85
N PRO A 262 8.18 -5.87 -9.81
CA PRO A 262 9.34 -6.25 -8.98
C PRO A 262 9.21 -7.63 -8.33
N SER A 263 7.98 -8.04 -8.00
CA SER A 263 7.65 -9.40 -7.59
C SER A 263 6.19 -9.72 -7.92
N HIS A 264 5.75 -10.95 -7.68
CA HIS A 264 4.36 -11.37 -7.88
C HIS A 264 3.87 -12.29 -6.76
N VAL A 265 2.55 -12.39 -6.57
CA VAL A 265 1.88 -13.31 -5.66
C VAL A 265 0.91 -14.21 -6.42
N GLN A 266 0.77 -15.48 -6.01
CA GLN A 266 -0.13 -16.42 -6.68
C GLN A 266 -1.61 -16.24 -6.27
N GLY A 267 -1.87 -15.65 -5.11
CA GLY A 267 -3.21 -15.48 -4.59
C GLY A 267 -3.24 -14.79 -3.23
N PRO A 268 -4.42 -14.68 -2.61
CA PRO A 268 -4.60 -13.95 -1.34
C PRO A 268 -3.81 -14.57 -0.17
N GLU A 269 -3.61 -15.89 -0.18
CA GLU A 269 -2.84 -16.59 0.87
C GLU A 269 -1.34 -16.22 0.84
N ASP A 270 -0.69 -16.26 -0.34
CA ASP A 270 0.70 -15.82 -0.52
C ASP A 270 0.88 -14.35 -0.12
N ALA A 271 -0.06 -13.49 -0.50
CA ALA A 271 -0.09 -12.10 -0.06
C ALA A 271 -0.20 -11.98 1.47
N ALA A 272 -1.05 -12.79 2.11
CA ALA A 272 -1.21 -12.80 3.56
C ALA A 272 0.06 -13.25 4.31
N TYR A 273 0.79 -14.25 3.78
CA TYR A 273 2.08 -14.66 4.34
C TYR A 273 3.14 -13.55 4.28
N ARG A 274 3.11 -12.68 3.26
CA ARG A 274 4.00 -11.50 3.21
C ARG A 274 3.66 -10.49 4.28
N ILE A 275 2.37 -10.22 4.51
CA ILE A 275 1.90 -9.35 5.60
C ILE A 275 2.35 -9.93 6.95
N TYR A 276 2.14 -11.22 7.17
CA TYR A 276 2.54 -11.90 8.38
C TYR A 276 4.06 -11.87 8.60
N ALA A 277 4.87 -12.17 7.58
CA ALA A 277 6.32 -12.10 7.66
C ALA A 277 6.82 -10.67 7.94
N GLN A 278 6.20 -9.66 7.31
CA GLN A 278 6.51 -8.26 7.55
C GLN A 278 6.28 -7.87 9.03
N GLU A 279 5.16 -8.31 9.62
CA GLU A 279 4.84 -8.09 11.03
C GLU A 279 5.83 -8.82 11.96
N LYS A 280 6.18 -10.08 11.68
CA LYS A 280 7.15 -10.85 12.48
C LYS A 280 8.57 -10.31 12.44
N LEU A 281 8.97 -9.74 11.31
CA LEU A 281 10.28 -9.10 11.16
C LEU A 281 10.32 -7.67 11.72
N GLY A 282 9.19 -7.11 12.15
CA GLY A 282 9.12 -5.73 12.64
C GLY A 282 9.40 -4.68 11.56
N ILE A 283 9.13 -4.99 10.30
CA ILE A 283 9.25 -4.05 9.18
C ILE A 283 8.04 -3.11 9.22
N GLU A 284 8.25 -1.79 9.18
CA GLU A 284 7.17 -0.81 9.32
C GLU A 284 6.77 -0.11 8.00
N SER A 285 7.42 -0.42 6.87
CA SER A 285 6.92 -0.01 5.55
C SER A 285 5.63 -0.76 5.19
N GLY A 286 4.87 -0.24 4.24
CA GLY A 286 3.69 -0.89 3.68
C GLY A 286 4.03 -1.90 2.60
N LEU A 287 2.99 -2.55 2.07
CA LEU A 287 3.06 -3.43 0.91
C LEU A 287 2.14 -2.89 -0.18
N LEU A 288 2.61 -2.87 -1.43
CA LEU A 288 1.76 -2.60 -2.58
C LEU A 288 1.43 -3.92 -3.28
N LEU A 289 0.18 -4.36 -3.14
CA LEU A 289 -0.35 -5.56 -3.76
C LEU A 289 -1.16 -5.17 -5.00
N ALA A 290 -0.50 -5.14 -6.16
CA ALA A 290 -1.08 -4.71 -7.41
C ALA A 290 -2.02 -5.79 -8.00
N ASN A 291 -3.31 -5.48 -8.13
CA ASN A 291 -4.33 -6.37 -8.66
C ASN A 291 -4.79 -5.87 -10.06
N PRO A 292 -4.45 -6.57 -11.15
CA PRO A 292 -4.87 -6.18 -12.49
C PRO A 292 -6.40 -6.11 -12.61
N ILE A 293 -6.93 -5.03 -13.18
CA ILE A 293 -8.35 -4.84 -13.52
C ILE A 293 -8.93 -6.09 -14.21
N PRO A 294 -10.16 -6.57 -13.94
CA PRO A 294 -10.76 -7.71 -14.64
C PRO A 294 -10.62 -7.63 -16.17
N GLU A 295 -10.43 -8.78 -16.82
CA GLU A 295 -10.11 -8.85 -18.26
C GLU A 295 -11.19 -8.21 -19.13
N GLU A 296 -12.44 -8.50 -18.82
CA GLU A 296 -13.64 -7.98 -19.46
C GLU A 296 -13.84 -6.46 -19.30
N ALA A 297 -13.22 -5.87 -18.26
CA ALA A 297 -13.33 -4.45 -17.97
C ALA A 297 -12.08 -3.65 -18.39
N GLY A 298 -11.01 -4.33 -18.78
CA GLY A 298 -9.76 -3.73 -19.20
C GLY A 298 -9.89 -2.90 -20.47
N ILE A 299 -9.18 -1.79 -20.52
CA ILE A 299 -9.00 -1.02 -21.76
C ILE A 299 -7.61 -1.39 -22.32
N PRO A 300 -7.49 -1.72 -23.62
CA PRO A 300 -6.19 -2.03 -24.22
C PRO A 300 -5.17 -0.93 -23.96
N ARG A 301 -3.91 -1.33 -23.70
CA ARG A 301 -2.83 -0.41 -23.32
C ARG A 301 -2.64 0.68 -24.37
N GLU A 302 -2.63 0.32 -25.65
CA GLU A 302 -2.41 1.22 -26.77
C GLU A 302 -3.51 2.30 -26.86
N VAL A 303 -4.76 1.91 -26.60
CA VAL A 303 -5.91 2.83 -26.56
C VAL A 303 -5.79 3.81 -25.40
N MET A 304 -5.35 3.32 -24.23
CA MET A 304 -5.14 4.18 -23.07
C MET A 304 -3.95 5.12 -23.24
N GLU A 305 -2.85 4.65 -23.81
CA GLU A 305 -1.65 5.46 -24.09
C GLU A 305 -2.00 6.65 -24.99
N GLU A 306 -2.76 6.43 -26.07
CA GLU A 306 -3.21 7.52 -26.94
C GLU A 306 -4.06 8.57 -26.19
N ALA A 307 -5.04 8.10 -25.39
CA ALA A 307 -5.90 8.98 -24.61
C ALA A 307 -5.13 9.76 -23.53
N ILE A 308 -4.19 9.10 -22.85
CA ILE A 308 -3.33 9.70 -21.83
C ILE A 308 -2.41 10.74 -22.43
N ASP A 309 -1.72 10.42 -23.53
CA ASP A 309 -0.78 11.34 -24.19
C ASP A 309 -1.50 12.59 -24.71
N ARG A 310 -2.75 12.44 -25.14
CA ARG A 310 -3.59 13.59 -25.51
C ARG A 310 -3.99 14.42 -24.29
N ALA A 311 -4.40 13.78 -23.20
CA ALA A 311 -4.80 14.46 -21.96
C ALA A 311 -3.63 15.21 -21.28
N VAL A 312 -2.43 14.61 -21.26
CA VAL A 312 -1.21 15.24 -20.70
C VAL A 312 -0.82 16.46 -21.53
N ARG A 313 -0.82 16.36 -22.87
CA ARG A 313 -0.56 17.52 -23.75
C ARG A 313 -1.59 18.63 -23.60
N ASP A 314 -2.84 18.32 -23.31
CA ASP A 314 -3.85 19.34 -22.99
C ASP A 314 -3.54 20.03 -21.66
N ALA A 315 -3.15 19.27 -20.64
CA ALA A 315 -2.85 19.81 -19.31
C ALA A 315 -1.67 20.78 -19.36
N GLU A 316 -0.60 20.42 -20.08
CA GLU A 316 0.57 21.27 -20.30
C GLU A 316 0.22 22.55 -21.05
N ARG A 317 -0.56 22.44 -22.14
CA ARG A 317 -0.97 23.61 -22.95
C ARG A 317 -1.89 24.56 -22.19
N GLU A 318 -2.75 24.04 -21.32
CA GLU A 318 -3.69 24.83 -20.53
C GLU A 318 -3.13 25.24 -19.15
N GLY A 319 -1.89 24.84 -18.82
CA GLY A 319 -1.18 25.27 -17.60
C GLY A 319 -1.63 24.59 -16.30
N PHE A 320 -2.28 23.42 -16.38
CA PHE A 320 -2.69 22.67 -15.19
C PHE A 320 -1.50 21.95 -14.55
N THR A 321 -1.18 22.29 -13.31
CA THR A 321 -0.04 21.74 -12.55
C THR A 321 -0.44 21.39 -11.10
N GLY A 322 0.41 20.60 -10.42
CA GLY A 322 0.23 20.22 -9.01
C GLY A 322 -1.12 19.55 -8.73
N SER A 323 -1.78 19.93 -7.64
CA SER A 323 -3.04 19.30 -7.19
C SER A 323 -4.20 19.42 -8.18
N ASN A 324 -4.15 20.40 -9.10
CA ASN A 324 -5.18 20.62 -10.10
C ASN A 324 -4.97 19.78 -11.37
N ASN A 325 -3.80 19.17 -11.54
CA ASN A 325 -3.45 18.40 -12.72
C ASN A 325 -4.24 17.08 -12.81
N THR A 326 -4.31 16.32 -11.72
CA THR A 326 -5.00 15.02 -11.70
C THR A 326 -6.49 15.12 -12.07
N PRO A 327 -7.30 16.01 -11.47
CA PRO A 327 -8.71 16.14 -11.86
C PRO A 327 -8.89 16.48 -13.35
N PHE A 328 -8.04 17.37 -13.88
CA PHE A 328 -8.08 17.76 -15.29
C PHE A 328 -7.78 16.58 -16.22
N ILE A 329 -6.68 15.85 -15.97
CA ILE A 329 -6.29 14.68 -16.78
C ILE A 329 -7.40 13.63 -16.77
N LEU A 330 -7.98 13.33 -15.60
CA LEU A 330 -9.06 12.35 -15.48
C LEU A 330 -10.31 12.77 -16.28
N GLN A 331 -10.66 14.06 -16.27
CA GLN A 331 -11.78 14.58 -17.07
C GLN A 331 -11.51 14.43 -18.57
N ARG A 332 -10.30 14.72 -19.03
CA ARG A 332 -9.89 14.55 -20.44
C ARG A 332 -9.89 13.09 -20.86
N ILE A 333 -9.36 12.19 -20.03
CA ILE A 333 -9.40 10.74 -20.29
C ILE A 333 -10.84 10.23 -20.38
N ARG A 334 -11.75 10.67 -19.50
CA ARG A 334 -13.18 10.34 -19.59
C ARG A 334 -13.74 10.73 -20.96
N LYS A 335 -13.41 11.94 -21.44
CA LYS A 335 -13.85 12.42 -22.76
C LYS A 335 -13.24 11.62 -23.91
N TYR A 336 -11.94 11.32 -23.85
CA TYR A 336 -11.22 10.62 -24.93
C TYR A 336 -11.47 9.13 -24.99
N THR A 337 -12.06 8.56 -23.95
CA THR A 337 -12.46 7.15 -23.90
C THR A 337 -13.97 6.95 -24.03
N ASP A 338 -14.72 8.00 -24.40
CA ASP A 338 -16.19 8.00 -24.47
C ASP A 338 -16.85 7.44 -23.20
N GLY A 339 -16.29 7.76 -22.04
CA GLY A 339 -16.76 7.31 -20.73
C GLY A 339 -16.33 5.90 -20.31
N ARG A 340 -15.68 5.11 -21.18
CA ARG A 340 -15.21 3.75 -20.85
C ARG A 340 -14.30 3.71 -19.63
N SER A 341 -13.48 4.75 -19.42
CA SER A 341 -12.59 4.86 -18.27
C SER A 341 -13.33 4.88 -16.92
N VAL A 342 -14.59 5.34 -16.89
CA VAL A 342 -15.41 5.38 -15.66
C VAL A 342 -15.89 3.98 -15.29
N GLY A 343 -16.43 3.24 -16.27
CA GLY A 343 -16.86 1.85 -16.07
C GLY A 343 -15.69 0.94 -15.68
N ALA A 344 -14.56 1.08 -16.36
CA ALA A 344 -13.33 0.37 -16.00
C ALA A 344 -12.85 0.73 -14.58
N ASN A 345 -12.93 2.00 -14.18
CA ASN A 345 -12.57 2.43 -12.82
C ASN A 345 -13.49 1.83 -11.74
N LEU A 346 -14.79 1.72 -12.00
CA LEU A 346 -15.70 1.06 -11.06
C LEU A 346 -15.37 -0.44 -10.93
N ALA A 347 -15.16 -1.11 -12.05
CA ALA A 347 -14.85 -2.54 -12.08
C ALA A 347 -13.53 -2.87 -11.36
N LEU A 348 -12.48 -2.08 -11.58
CA LEU A 348 -11.20 -2.29 -10.92
C LEU A 348 -11.30 -2.05 -9.40
N VAL A 349 -12.02 -1.00 -8.95
CA VAL A 349 -12.16 -0.70 -7.52
C VAL A 349 -12.88 -1.84 -6.82
N ARG A 350 -14.00 -2.32 -7.39
CA ARG A 350 -14.75 -3.46 -6.84
C ARG A 350 -13.90 -4.73 -6.79
N SER A 351 -13.12 -5.00 -7.83
CA SER A 351 -12.19 -6.12 -7.87
C SER A 351 -11.11 -6.03 -6.78
N ASN A 352 -10.53 -4.84 -6.58
CA ASN A 352 -9.50 -4.61 -5.57
C ASN A 352 -10.04 -4.76 -4.16
N VAL A 353 -11.23 -4.23 -3.88
CA VAL A 353 -11.89 -4.38 -2.57
C VAL A 353 -12.22 -5.83 -2.28
N ALA A 354 -12.71 -6.58 -3.28
CA ALA A 354 -12.93 -8.02 -3.14
C ALA A 354 -11.64 -8.79 -2.86
N MET A 355 -10.55 -8.46 -3.56
CA MET A 355 -9.24 -9.07 -3.32
C MET A 355 -8.70 -8.71 -1.92
N ALA A 356 -8.85 -7.46 -1.49
CA ALA A 356 -8.47 -7.00 -0.16
C ALA A 356 -9.19 -7.78 0.95
N ALA A 357 -10.50 -8.02 0.80
CA ALA A 357 -11.26 -8.82 1.75
C ALA A 357 -10.76 -10.27 1.84
N ARG A 358 -10.43 -10.90 0.70
CA ARG A 358 -9.84 -12.25 0.68
C ARG A 358 -8.46 -12.28 1.35
N VAL A 359 -7.61 -11.28 1.09
CA VAL A 359 -6.30 -11.17 1.76
C VAL A 359 -6.48 -10.99 3.27
N ALA A 360 -7.40 -10.11 3.70
CA ALA A 360 -7.67 -9.88 5.11
C ALA A 360 -8.18 -11.15 5.83
N GLN A 361 -9.02 -11.94 5.16
CA GLN A 361 -9.46 -13.26 5.64
C GLN A 361 -8.27 -14.20 5.84
N CYS A 362 -7.41 -14.36 4.82
CA CYS A 362 -6.22 -15.21 4.94
C CYS A 362 -5.28 -14.74 6.06
N VAL A 363 -5.12 -13.42 6.25
CA VAL A 363 -4.33 -12.88 7.38
C VAL A 363 -4.97 -13.27 8.72
N SER A 364 -6.29 -13.12 8.88
CA SER A 364 -7.00 -13.50 10.10
C SER A 364 -6.78 -14.99 10.42
N ASP A 365 -6.86 -15.87 9.42
CA ASP A 365 -6.71 -17.31 9.61
C ASP A 365 -5.28 -17.70 10.00
N ILE A 366 -4.26 -17.14 9.35
CA ILE A 366 -2.84 -17.34 9.73
C ILE A 366 -2.60 -16.91 11.18
N LEU A 367 -3.19 -15.79 11.61
CA LEU A 367 -3.02 -15.29 12.99
C LEU A 367 -3.74 -16.14 14.04
N LYS A 368 -4.84 -16.83 13.69
CA LYS A 368 -5.51 -17.79 14.59
C LYS A 368 -4.66 -19.05 14.81
N GLU A 369 -3.91 -19.45 13.78
CA GLU A 369 -3.07 -20.66 13.80
C GLU A 369 -1.72 -20.44 14.50
N ASP A 370 -1.31 -19.19 14.73
CA ASP A 370 -0.06 -18.85 15.40
C ASP A 370 -0.20 -18.81 16.94
N PRO A 371 0.32 -19.82 17.67
CA PRO A 371 0.20 -19.90 19.13
C PRO A 371 0.98 -18.80 19.86
N SER A 372 1.92 -18.12 19.19
CA SER A 372 2.75 -17.07 19.78
C SER A 372 2.01 -15.75 20.01
N LEU A 373 0.82 -15.59 19.42
CA LEU A 373 -0.07 -14.44 19.61
C LEU A 373 -1.26 -14.74 20.54
N GLY A 374 -1.52 -16.01 20.83
CA GLY A 374 -2.65 -16.50 21.64
C GLY A 374 -2.41 -16.55 23.16
N SER A 375 -1.68 -15.60 23.75
CA SER A 375 -1.63 -15.44 25.20
C SER A 375 -1.47 -13.97 25.60
N LEU A 376 -2.51 -13.17 25.36
CA LEU A 376 -2.60 -11.82 25.92
C LEU A 376 -3.47 -11.70 27.18
N ASP A 377 -4.15 -12.75 27.64
CA ASP A 377 -4.88 -12.73 28.90
C ASP A 377 -4.72 -14.04 29.67
N GLU A 378 -4.04 -13.95 30.82
CA GLU A 378 -4.30 -14.75 32.05
C GLU A 378 -3.21 -14.60 33.12
N LYS A 379 -2.09 -13.90 32.85
CA LYS A 379 -1.02 -13.79 33.86
C LYS A 379 -1.03 -12.58 34.77
N HIS A 380 -1.84 -11.54 34.56
CA HIS A 380 -1.85 -10.35 35.42
C HIS A 380 -3.26 -9.76 35.62
N MET A 381 -4.22 -10.55 36.10
CA MET A 381 -5.29 -10.08 37.00
C MET A 381 -5.85 -11.24 37.82
#